data_AF-A0AAD8XVD8-F1
#
_entry.id   AF-A0AAD8XVD8-F1
#
_cell.length_a   1.000
_cell.length_b   1.000
_cell.length_c   1.000
_cell.angle_alpha   90.00
_cell.angle_beta   90.00
_cell.angle_gamma   90.00
#
_symmetry.space_group_name_H-M   'P 1'
#
loop_
_entity.id
_entity.type
_entity.pdbx_description
1 polymer ?
#
loop_
_entity_poly.entity_id
_entity_poly.type
_entity_poly.pdbx_seq_one_letter_code
_entity_poly.pdbx_strand_id
1 'polypeptide(L)'
;MMSTDDEAAGNMMMFCASCGIAENDDVKLKKCACNLVRYCSVTCQRDHRSQHKKACKKRVAELRDELLFTQPESSHLGDCQICFLPLSIDLRKSTLMSCCSKTVCCGCEMASILHQKVNSGNPETKCPFCRKPPPCDLNGEVELNTMKRIEANDPAATRQKGMKCYNKGEYESAFKYLTKAAELGDYEAHYHLSRMYRDGRGVEQDSKKEKYHLQEAAIGGHPSARYTLGLYEARQFRFDRATKHWIISANLGCDESMDMIREFYSKGAVSKEDFAAALRAHQASVDATKSPQRERADEVNRMTNR
;
A
#
# COMPACT_ATOMS: atom_id res chain seq x y z
N MET A 1 11.48 -35.58 17.91
CA MET A 1 11.75 -34.82 19.15
C MET A 1 11.53 -33.35 18.83
N MET A 2 10.27 -32.94 18.89
CA MET A 2 9.85 -31.53 18.80
C MET A 2 9.47 -31.15 20.23
N SER A 3 10.12 -30.12 20.74
CA SER A 3 9.99 -29.65 22.10
C SER A 3 8.56 -29.22 22.41
N THR A 4 8.04 -29.76 23.49
CA THR A 4 6.78 -29.43 24.14
C THR A 4 6.95 -28.15 24.97
N ASP A 5 6.58 -27.00 24.42
CA ASP A 5 6.52 -25.72 25.16
C ASP A 5 5.18 -24.97 24.91
N ASP A 6 4.11 -25.68 24.55
CA ASP A 6 2.77 -25.10 24.28
C ASP A 6 1.74 -25.31 25.42
N GLU A 7 2.17 -25.77 26.61
CA GLU A 7 1.27 -26.10 27.74
C GLU A 7 1.51 -25.25 29.01
N ALA A 8 1.80 -23.95 28.89
CA ALA A 8 1.90 -23.06 30.05
C ALA A 8 1.46 -21.60 29.83
N ALA A 9 0.42 -21.34 29.02
CA ALA A 9 -0.26 -20.04 29.02
C ALA A 9 -1.53 -20.12 29.88
N GLY A 10 -1.35 -20.14 31.21
CA GLY A 10 -2.45 -20.02 32.16
C GLY A 10 -3.33 -18.82 31.84
N ASN A 11 -4.65 -19.03 31.88
CA ASN A 11 -5.71 -18.08 31.61
C ASN A 11 -5.51 -16.79 32.43
N MET A 12 -4.77 -15.81 31.89
CA MET A 12 -4.43 -14.58 32.60
C MET A 12 -5.70 -13.74 32.74
N MET A 13 -6.29 -13.76 33.94
CA MET A 13 -7.50 -13.02 34.26
C MET A 13 -7.28 -11.52 33.97
N MET A 14 -8.10 -10.97 33.08
CA MET A 14 -7.97 -9.58 32.61
C MET A 14 -8.87 -8.68 33.46
N PHE A 15 -8.36 -7.52 33.88
CA PHE A 15 -9.09 -6.59 34.74
C PHE A 15 -9.27 -5.21 34.11
N CYS A 16 -10.37 -4.55 34.43
CA CYS A 16 -10.58 -3.15 34.11
C CYS A 16 -9.54 -2.30 34.85
N ALA A 17 -8.76 -1.50 34.12
CA ALA A 17 -7.70 -0.69 34.71
C ALA A 17 -8.20 0.44 35.64
N SER A 18 -9.50 0.74 35.63
CA SER A 18 -10.07 1.78 36.49
C SER A 18 -10.73 1.22 37.75
N CYS A 19 -11.61 0.22 37.62
CA CYS A 19 -12.42 -0.29 38.73
C CYS A 19 -12.03 -1.70 39.20
N GLY A 20 -11.08 -2.34 38.53
CA GLY A 20 -10.59 -3.67 38.90
C GLY A 20 -11.56 -4.82 38.62
N ILE A 21 -12.70 -4.59 37.96
CA ILE A 21 -13.62 -5.69 37.60
C ILE A 21 -12.94 -6.64 36.62
N ALA A 22 -13.07 -7.94 36.87
CA ALA A 22 -12.56 -8.98 35.98
C ALA A 22 -13.43 -9.12 34.73
N GLU A 23 -12.80 -9.49 33.62
CA GLU A 23 -13.48 -9.97 32.42
C GLU A 23 -14.13 -11.32 32.71
N ASN A 24 -15.41 -11.47 32.35
CA ASN A 24 -16.17 -12.70 32.46
C ASN A 24 -17.21 -12.78 31.33
N ASP A 25 -18.20 -13.66 31.45
CA ASP A 25 -19.24 -13.82 30.44
C ASP A 25 -20.13 -12.58 30.30
N ASP A 26 -20.39 -11.89 31.42
CA ASP A 26 -21.25 -10.70 31.49
C ASP A 26 -20.51 -9.38 31.22
N VAL A 27 -19.19 -9.35 31.43
CA VAL A 27 -18.36 -8.14 31.35
C VAL A 27 -17.25 -8.34 30.34
N LYS A 28 -17.39 -7.69 29.17
CA LYS A 28 -16.33 -7.65 28.13
C LYS A 28 -15.50 -6.38 28.24
N LEU A 29 -14.18 -6.53 28.31
CA LEU A 29 -13.26 -5.40 28.46
C LEU A 29 -12.78 -4.90 27.10
N LYS A 30 -12.95 -3.60 26.84
CA LYS A 30 -12.47 -2.94 25.61
C LYS A 30 -11.03 -2.49 25.77
N LYS A 31 -10.17 -2.88 24.84
CA LYS A 31 -8.76 -2.43 24.79
C LYS A 31 -8.68 -0.93 24.56
N CYS A 32 -7.76 -0.28 25.26
CA CYS A 32 -7.31 1.06 24.90
C CYS A 32 -6.50 1.01 23.60
N ALA A 33 -6.42 2.11 22.86
CA ALA A 33 -5.64 2.22 21.63
C ALA A 33 -4.14 1.87 21.80
N CYS A 34 -3.61 1.97 23.02
CA CYS A 34 -2.24 1.57 23.35
C CYS A 34 -2.05 0.08 23.63
N ASN A 35 -3.13 -0.71 23.68
CA ASN A 35 -3.17 -2.12 24.07
C ASN A 35 -2.63 -2.47 25.49
N LEU A 36 -2.20 -1.50 26.30
CA LEU A 36 -1.68 -1.75 27.67
C LEU A 36 -2.78 -2.02 28.69
N VAL A 37 -3.95 -1.41 28.51
CA VAL A 37 -5.04 -1.42 29.49
C VAL A 37 -6.36 -1.68 28.79
N ARG A 38 -7.32 -2.20 29.55
CA ARG A 38 -8.68 -2.45 29.10
C ARG A 38 -9.69 -1.83 30.07
N TYR A 39 -10.91 -1.56 29.58
CA TYR A 39 -11.98 -0.92 30.35
C TYR A 39 -13.32 -1.62 30.15
N CYS A 40 -14.09 -1.78 31.22
CA CYS A 40 -15.47 -2.31 31.14
C CYS A 40 -16.47 -1.28 30.61
N SER A 41 -16.14 0.03 30.66
CA SER A 41 -17.04 1.10 30.23
C SER A 41 -16.27 2.35 29.77
N VAL A 42 -16.97 3.22 29.02
CA VAL A 42 -16.44 4.54 28.62
C VAL A 42 -16.19 5.43 29.84
N THR A 43 -16.99 5.30 30.90
CA THR A 43 -16.82 6.02 32.16
C THR A 43 -15.47 5.65 32.81
N CYS A 44 -15.21 4.35 32.99
CA CYS A 44 -13.92 3.88 33.52
C CYS A 44 -12.73 4.33 32.66
N GLN A 45 -12.88 4.38 31.34
CA GLN A 45 -11.84 4.91 30.46
C GLN A 45 -11.58 6.40 30.68
N ARG A 46 -12.63 7.20 30.92
CA ARG A 46 -12.52 8.64 31.21
C ARG A 46 -11.86 8.88 32.56
N ASP A 47 -12.26 8.13 33.59
CA ASP A 47 -11.77 8.30 34.95
C ASP A 47 -10.27 7.96 35.05
N HIS A 48 -9.84 6.89 34.40
CA HIS A 48 -8.43 6.49 34.38
C HIS A 48 -7.57 7.34 33.40
N ARG A 49 -8.18 8.19 32.56
CA ARG A 49 -7.46 8.92 31.49
C ARG A 49 -6.35 9.81 32.03
N SER A 50 -6.55 10.49 33.15
CA SER A 50 -5.53 11.39 33.74
C SER A 50 -4.26 10.64 34.13
N GLN A 51 -4.40 9.43 34.66
CA GLN A 51 -3.30 8.57 35.10
C GLN A 51 -2.59 7.92 33.90
N HIS A 52 -3.34 7.57 32.85
CA HIS A 52 -2.83 6.78 31.74
C HIS A 52 -2.39 7.60 30.50
N LYS A 53 -2.86 8.83 30.32
CA LYS A 53 -2.70 9.61 29.06
C LYS A 53 -1.27 9.69 28.55
N LYS A 54 -0.27 9.90 29.43
CA LYS A 54 1.14 10.01 29.04
C LYS A 54 1.70 8.67 28.55
N ALA A 55 1.48 7.61 29.32
CA ALA A 55 1.88 6.24 28.95
C ALA A 55 1.18 5.77 27.67
N CYS A 56 -0.13 6.05 27.55
CA CYS A 56 -0.94 5.77 26.36
C CYS A 56 -0.33 6.39 25.10
N LYS A 57 -0.05 7.70 25.13
CA LYS A 57 0.55 8.42 23.98
C LYS A 57 1.90 7.84 23.58
N LYS A 58 2.76 7.54 24.55
CA LYS A 58 4.07 6.92 24.30
C LYS A 58 3.90 5.57 23.61
N ARG A 59 3.05 4.69 24.15
CA ARG A 59 2.85 3.35 23.59
C ARG A 59 2.15 3.38 22.22
N VAL A 60 1.22 4.29 21.99
CA VAL A 60 0.61 4.47 20.65
C VAL A 60 1.68 4.88 19.62
N ALA A 61 2.62 5.74 19.99
CA ALA A 61 3.73 6.12 19.11
C ALA A 61 4.66 4.93 18.84
N GLU A 62 4.98 4.11 19.86
CA GLU A 62 5.77 2.88 19.70
C GLU A 62 5.08 1.87 18.78
N LEU A 63 3.80 1.57 19.01
CA LEU A 63 3.01 0.66 18.16
C LEU A 63 2.97 1.14 16.71
N ARG A 64 2.87 2.45 16.51
CA ARG A 64 2.89 3.04 15.17
C ARG A 64 4.27 2.95 14.52
N ASP A 65 5.34 3.09 15.30
CA ASP A 65 6.71 2.91 14.80
C ASP A 65 6.99 1.44 14.47
N GLU A 66 6.56 0.51 15.32
CA GLU A 66 6.60 -0.94 15.09
C GLU A 66 5.89 -1.27 13.76
N LEU A 67 4.64 -0.83 13.59
CA LEU A 67 3.87 -1.03 12.35
C LEU A 67 4.56 -0.43 11.12
N LEU A 68 5.15 0.75 11.26
CA LEU A 68 5.84 1.43 10.16
C LEU A 68 7.05 0.61 9.65
N PHE A 69 7.75 -0.12 10.51
CA PHE A 69 8.91 -0.94 10.13
C PHE A 69 8.62 -2.43 9.97
N THR A 70 7.37 -2.85 10.09
CA THR A 70 6.96 -4.18 9.63
C THR A 70 7.08 -4.27 8.11
N GLN A 71 7.67 -5.35 7.62
CA GLN A 71 7.72 -5.67 6.19
C GLN A 71 6.32 -6.08 5.72
N PRO A 72 5.71 -5.38 4.74
CA PRO A 72 4.45 -5.82 4.15
C PRO A 72 4.67 -7.06 3.27
N GLU A 73 3.65 -7.92 3.19
CA GLU A 73 3.69 -9.18 2.44
C GLU A 73 3.84 -8.96 0.93
N SER A 74 3.23 -7.90 0.40
CA SER A 74 3.28 -7.51 -1.01
C SER A 74 3.38 -6.00 -1.17
N SER A 75 3.57 -5.55 -2.41
CA SER A 75 3.41 -4.14 -2.72
C SER A 75 1.93 -3.74 -2.65
N HIS A 76 1.68 -2.44 -2.53
CA HIS A 76 0.34 -1.84 -2.56
C HIS A 76 -0.46 -2.15 -3.84
N LEU A 77 0.19 -2.60 -4.92
CA LEU A 77 -0.48 -2.99 -6.17
C LEU A 77 -1.18 -4.35 -6.04
N GLY A 78 -0.72 -5.20 -5.13
CA GLY A 78 -1.22 -6.57 -4.95
C GLY A 78 -0.95 -7.47 -6.16
N ASP A 79 -1.81 -8.46 -6.36
CA ASP A 79 -1.63 -9.49 -7.38
C ASP A 79 -2.49 -9.25 -8.62
N CYS A 80 -2.01 -9.76 -9.76
CA CYS A 80 -2.79 -9.78 -10.98
C CYS A 80 -4.02 -10.67 -10.81
N GLN A 81 -5.19 -10.14 -11.12
CA GLN A 81 -6.48 -10.85 -10.93
C GLN A 81 -6.74 -12.01 -11.90
N ILE A 82 -5.76 -12.35 -12.75
CA ILE A 82 -5.86 -13.45 -13.73
C ILE A 82 -4.82 -14.52 -13.45
N CYS A 83 -3.54 -14.15 -13.33
CA CYS A 83 -2.48 -15.12 -13.05
C CYS A 83 -2.11 -15.25 -11.56
N PHE A 84 -2.68 -14.42 -10.69
CA PHE A 84 -2.41 -14.37 -9.24
C PHE A 84 -0.93 -14.18 -8.87
N LEU A 85 -0.10 -13.72 -9.82
CA LEU A 85 1.28 -13.32 -9.56
C LEU A 85 1.33 -11.85 -9.14
N PRO A 86 2.22 -11.47 -8.21
CA PRO A 86 2.45 -10.08 -7.80
C PRO A 86 2.58 -9.14 -8.99
N LEU A 87 1.92 -7.99 -8.93
CA LEU A 87 2.07 -6.96 -9.95
C LEU A 87 3.44 -6.28 -9.80
N SER A 88 4.07 -6.02 -10.96
CA SER A 88 5.30 -5.26 -11.03
C SER A 88 5.07 -3.83 -10.53
N ILE A 89 6.02 -3.31 -9.76
CA ILE A 89 6.01 -1.91 -9.31
C ILE A 89 6.20 -0.92 -10.49
N ASP A 90 6.74 -1.38 -11.63
CA ASP A 90 6.67 -0.64 -12.89
C ASP A 90 5.22 -0.61 -13.40
N LEU A 91 4.56 0.52 -13.20
CA LEU A 91 3.16 0.74 -13.55
C LEU A 91 2.88 0.54 -15.06
N ARG A 92 3.90 0.61 -15.93
CA ARG A 92 3.74 0.37 -17.38
C ARG A 92 3.49 -1.10 -17.72
N LYS A 93 3.70 -2.02 -16.77
CA LYS A 93 3.50 -3.47 -16.95
C LYS A 93 2.12 -3.95 -16.50
N SER A 94 1.23 -3.03 -16.17
CA SER A 94 -0.13 -3.33 -15.76
C SER A 94 -1.14 -2.31 -16.29
N THR A 95 -2.35 -2.77 -16.51
CA THR A 95 -3.45 -1.95 -17.05
C THR A 95 -4.64 -2.02 -16.11
N LEU A 96 -5.20 -0.87 -15.77
CA LEU A 96 -6.47 -0.76 -15.05
C LEU A 96 -7.63 -0.83 -16.05
N MET A 97 -8.49 -1.84 -15.90
CA MET A 97 -9.64 -2.06 -16.78
C MET A 97 -10.77 -1.10 -16.42
N SER A 98 -11.11 -0.15 -17.30
CA SER A 98 -12.16 0.86 -17.06
C SER A 98 -13.56 0.28 -16.83
N CYS A 99 -13.86 -0.91 -17.38
CA CYS A 99 -15.16 -1.57 -17.23
C CYS A 99 -15.37 -2.21 -15.84
N CYS A 100 -14.30 -2.56 -15.13
CA CYS A 100 -14.39 -3.29 -13.86
C CYS A 100 -13.47 -2.82 -12.74
N SER A 101 -12.66 -1.79 -13.00
CA SER A 101 -11.66 -1.24 -12.08
C SER A 101 -10.68 -2.29 -11.56
N LYS A 102 -10.42 -3.34 -12.34
CA LYS A 102 -9.44 -4.37 -12.01
C LYS A 102 -8.14 -4.14 -12.74
N THR A 103 -7.05 -4.23 -12.00
CA THR A 103 -5.70 -4.17 -12.56
C THR A 103 -5.27 -5.56 -13.03
N VAL A 104 -4.79 -5.65 -14.26
CA VAL A 104 -4.31 -6.87 -14.89
C VAL A 104 -2.92 -6.61 -15.45
N CYS A 105 -2.01 -7.59 -15.37
CA CYS A 105 -0.69 -7.42 -15.99
C CYS A 105 -0.80 -7.44 -17.52
N CYS A 106 0.06 -6.68 -18.20
CA CYS A 106 0.05 -6.58 -19.66
C CYS A 106 0.21 -7.94 -20.36
N GLY A 107 0.90 -8.89 -19.72
CA GLY A 107 0.99 -10.28 -20.21
C GLY A 107 -0.36 -11.00 -20.29
N CYS A 108 -1.18 -10.91 -19.23
CA CYS A 108 -2.51 -11.53 -19.22
C CYS A 108 -3.49 -10.79 -20.15
N GLU A 109 -3.38 -9.47 -20.21
CA GLU A 109 -4.15 -8.66 -21.16
C GLU A 109 -3.83 -9.07 -22.60
N MET A 110 -2.55 -9.07 -22.99
CA MET A 110 -2.12 -9.42 -24.33
C MET A 110 -2.49 -10.85 -24.71
N ALA A 111 -2.29 -11.82 -23.82
CA ALA A 111 -2.67 -13.20 -24.05
C ALA A 111 -4.18 -13.35 -24.33
N SER A 112 -5.01 -12.61 -23.59
CA SER A 112 -6.46 -12.59 -23.81
C SER A 112 -6.83 -11.97 -25.16
N ILE A 113 -6.21 -10.84 -25.52
CA ILE A 113 -6.45 -10.17 -26.81
C ILE A 113 -6.10 -11.11 -27.98
N LEU A 114 -4.94 -11.75 -27.92
CA LEU A 114 -4.49 -12.69 -28.96
C LEU A 114 -5.45 -13.88 -29.08
N HIS A 115 -5.83 -14.49 -27.95
CA HIS A 115 -6.79 -15.59 -27.95
C HIS A 115 -8.13 -15.19 -28.58
N GLN A 116 -8.61 -13.98 -28.28
CA GLN A 116 -9.87 -13.49 -28.84
C GLN A 116 -9.77 -13.21 -30.34
N LYS A 117 -8.67 -12.63 -30.83
CA LYS A 117 -8.46 -12.38 -32.26
C LYS A 117 -8.35 -13.65 -33.09
N VAL A 118 -7.76 -14.72 -32.54
CA VAL A 118 -7.60 -16.00 -33.23
C VAL A 118 -8.91 -16.79 -33.26
N ASN A 119 -9.68 -16.77 -32.18
CA ASN A 119 -10.85 -17.66 -32.01
C ASN A 119 -12.20 -16.99 -32.28
N SER A 120 -12.25 -15.66 -32.35
CA SER A 120 -13.50 -14.92 -32.56
C SER A 120 -13.43 -14.26 -33.93
N GLY A 121 -14.29 -14.68 -34.87
CA GLY A 121 -14.53 -13.92 -36.11
C GLY A 121 -15.19 -12.55 -35.89
N ASN A 122 -15.16 -12.03 -34.64
CA ASN A 122 -15.75 -10.77 -34.22
C ASN A 122 -14.61 -9.80 -33.82
N PRO A 123 -14.53 -8.59 -34.40
CA PRO A 123 -13.46 -7.63 -34.14
C PRO A 123 -13.46 -7.03 -32.72
N GLU A 124 -14.55 -7.18 -31.94
CA GLU A 124 -14.63 -6.59 -30.60
C GLU A 124 -13.83 -7.36 -29.54
N THR A 125 -12.71 -6.76 -29.13
CA THR A 125 -11.86 -7.26 -28.05
C THR A 125 -12.54 -7.03 -26.71
N LYS A 126 -12.84 -8.07 -25.93
CA LYS A 126 -13.48 -8.02 -24.59
C LYS A 126 -12.45 -7.93 -23.46
N CYS A 127 -12.86 -7.32 -22.35
CA CYS A 127 -12.07 -7.25 -21.12
C CYS A 127 -11.62 -8.65 -20.66
N PRO A 128 -10.33 -8.83 -20.33
CA PRO A 128 -9.80 -10.13 -19.91
C PRO A 128 -10.35 -10.60 -18.56
N PHE A 129 -10.87 -9.70 -17.73
CA PHE A 129 -11.43 -10.04 -16.41
C PHE A 129 -12.96 -10.22 -16.46
N CYS A 130 -13.72 -9.17 -16.78
CA CYS A 130 -15.19 -9.21 -16.70
C CYS A 130 -15.88 -9.62 -18.01
N ARG A 131 -15.11 -9.85 -19.09
CA ARG A 131 -15.59 -10.26 -20.43
C ARG A 131 -16.58 -9.31 -21.10
N LYS A 132 -16.79 -8.10 -20.55
CA LYS A 132 -17.55 -7.03 -21.22
C LYS A 132 -16.72 -6.41 -22.34
N PRO A 133 -17.33 -5.96 -23.44
CA PRO A 133 -16.63 -5.14 -24.42
C PRO A 133 -16.13 -3.85 -23.74
N PRO A 134 -14.97 -3.31 -24.17
CA PRO A 134 -14.46 -2.06 -23.70
C PRO A 134 -15.47 -0.96 -24.07
N PRO A 135 -15.73 -0.04 -23.15
CA PRO A 135 -16.61 1.09 -23.44
C PRO A 135 -16.06 1.88 -24.64
N CYS A 136 -16.96 2.33 -25.52
CA CYS A 136 -16.59 3.19 -26.63
C CYS A 136 -16.50 4.64 -26.14
N ASP A 137 -15.34 5.29 -26.32
CA ASP A 137 -15.07 6.64 -25.81
C ASP A 137 -15.96 7.75 -26.42
N LEU A 138 -16.64 7.47 -27.53
CA LEU A 138 -17.50 8.44 -28.24
C LEU A 138 -18.71 8.92 -27.41
N ASN A 139 -19.21 8.10 -26.49
CA ASN A 139 -20.46 8.39 -25.75
C ASN A 139 -20.26 8.67 -24.25
N GLY A 140 -19.01 8.86 -23.79
CA GLY A 140 -18.73 9.10 -22.36
C GLY A 140 -18.94 7.88 -21.45
N GLU A 141 -19.05 6.67 -22.03
CA GLU A 141 -19.35 5.44 -21.31
C GLU A 141 -18.29 5.07 -20.26
N VAL A 142 -17.01 5.37 -20.53
CA VAL A 142 -15.91 5.24 -19.55
C VAL A 142 -16.18 6.05 -18.28
N GLU A 143 -16.63 7.30 -18.44
CA GLU A 143 -16.89 8.19 -17.31
C GLU A 143 -18.09 7.68 -16.52
N LEU A 144 -19.16 7.25 -17.19
CA LEU A 144 -20.34 6.67 -16.55
C LEU A 144 -19.98 5.40 -15.75
N ASN A 145 -19.19 4.50 -16.33
CA ASN A 145 -18.74 3.29 -15.64
C ASN A 145 -17.85 3.61 -14.43
N THR A 146 -16.98 4.61 -14.56
CA THR A 146 -16.14 5.10 -13.46
C THR A 146 -17.00 5.65 -12.31
N MET A 147 -18.01 6.48 -12.62
CA MET A 147 -18.90 7.03 -11.59
C MET A 147 -19.72 5.95 -10.87
N LYS A 148 -20.26 4.96 -11.59
CA LYS A 148 -20.92 3.80 -10.98
C LYS A 148 -20.02 3.04 -10.01
N ARG A 149 -18.72 2.92 -10.32
CA ARG A 149 -17.73 2.28 -9.44
C ARG A 149 -17.43 3.15 -8.21
N ILE A 150 -17.37 4.47 -8.37
CA ILE A 150 -17.20 5.42 -7.26
C ILE A 150 -18.39 5.40 -6.30
N GLU A 151 -19.61 5.26 -6.82
CA GLU A 151 -20.85 5.08 -6.02
C GLU A 151 -20.82 3.75 -5.25
N ALA A 152 -20.23 2.71 -5.84
CA ALA A 152 -19.97 1.43 -5.18
C ALA A 152 -18.74 1.44 -4.26
N ASN A 153 -18.16 2.62 -3.97
CA ASN A 153 -16.97 2.79 -3.13
C ASN A 153 -15.75 1.98 -3.59
N ASP A 154 -15.54 1.87 -4.90
CA ASP A 154 -14.33 1.28 -5.47
C ASP A 154 -13.13 2.24 -5.29
N PRO A 155 -12.09 1.88 -4.52
CA PRO A 155 -10.94 2.75 -4.25
C PRO A 155 -10.17 3.10 -5.53
N ALA A 156 -9.96 2.12 -6.43
CA ALA A 156 -9.17 2.31 -7.64
C ALA A 156 -9.86 3.25 -8.64
N ALA A 157 -11.18 3.13 -8.81
CA ALA A 157 -11.97 4.04 -9.63
C ALA A 157 -11.96 5.47 -9.05
N THR A 158 -12.11 5.58 -7.73
CA THR A 158 -12.09 6.87 -7.02
C THR A 158 -10.73 7.55 -7.19
N ARG A 159 -9.63 6.81 -7.04
CA ARG A 159 -8.28 7.29 -7.31
C ARG A 159 -8.10 7.70 -8.77
N GLN A 160 -8.56 6.89 -9.72
CA GLN A 160 -8.44 7.19 -11.16
C GLN A 160 -9.12 8.52 -11.50
N LYS A 161 -10.32 8.77 -10.96
CA LYS A 161 -11.01 10.06 -11.10
C LYS A 161 -10.22 11.20 -10.48
N GLY A 162 -9.67 11.02 -9.28
CA GLY A 162 -8.79 11.99 -8.63
C GLY A 162 -7.57 12.34 -9.46
N MET A 163 -6.90 11.34 -10.04
CA MET A 163 -5.75 11.53 -10.93
C MET A 163 -6.11 12.21 -12.25
N LYS A 164 -7.30 11.93 -12.80
CA LYS A 164 -7.82 12.64 -13.97
C LYS A 164 -8.03 14.12 -13.68
N CYS A 165 -8.62 14.47 -12.54
CA CYS A 165 -8.74 15.87 -12.10
C CYS A 165 -7.37 16.51 -11.88
N TYR A 166 -6.44 15.78 -11.24
CA TYR A 166 -5.09 16.27 -10.98
C TYR A 166 -4.36 16.64 -12.29
N ASN A 167 -4.42 15.77 -13.29
CA ASN A 167 -3.79 15.98 -14.58
C ASN A 167 -4.41 17.15 -15.38
N LYS A 168 -5.68 17.48 -15.11
CA LYS A 168 -6.37 18.66 -15.66
C LYS A 168 -6.08 19.95 -14.91
N GLY A 169 -5.35 19.90 -13.80
CA GLY A 169 -5.12 21.05 -12.92
C GLY A 169 -6.29 21.38 -11.99
N GLU A 170 -7.31 20.53 -11.91
CA GLU A 170 -8.48 20.66 -11.02
C GLU A 170 -8.13 20.16 -9.62
N TYR A 171 -7.16 20.80 -8.95
CA TYR A 171 -6.53 20.24 -7.76
C TYR A 171 -7.46 20.09 -6.55
N GLU A 172 -8.44 20.99 -6.34
CA GLU A 172 -9.41 20.82 -5.24
C GLU A 172 -10.28 19.57 -5.43
N SER A 173 -10.74 19.33 -6.66
CA SER A 173 -11.49 18.11 -7.01
C SER A 173 -10.62 16.88 -6.85
N ALA A 174 -9.37 16.94 -7.34
CA ALA A 174 -8.40 15.87 -7.17
C ALA A 174 -8.19 15.52 -5.69
N PHE A 175 -8.03 16.54 -4.83
CA PHE A 175 -7.84 16.36 -3.40
C PHE A 175 -9.04 15.64 -2.76
N LYS A 176 -10.27 16.03 -3.11
CA LYS A 176 -11.51 15.40 -2.61
C LYS A 176 -11.57 13.91 -2.99
N TYR A 177 -11.35 13.58 -4.25
CA TYR A 177 -11.40 12.19 -4.72
C TYR A 177 -10.25 11.35 -4.13
N LEU A 178 -9.03 11.88 -4.09
CA LEU A 178 -7.90 11.17 -3.51
C LEU A 178 -8.06 10.95 -2.00
N THR A 179 -8.63 11.92 -1.27
CA THR A 179 -8.98 11.75 0.15
C THR A 179 -9.99 10.62 0.32
N LYS A 180 -11.07 10.61 -0.48
CA LYS A 180 -12.05 9.51 -0.44
C LYS A 180 -11.41 8.16 -0.76
N ALA A 181 -10.53 8.08 -1.76
CA ALA A 181 -9.85 6.83 -2.11
C ALA A 181 -8.94 6.33 -0.97
N ALA A 182 -8.21 7.24 -0.31
CA ALA A 182 -7.37 6.93 0.85
C ALA A 182 -8.20 6.43 2.04
N GLU A 183 -9.36 7.05 2.33
CA GLU A 183 -10.31 6.58 3.35
C GLU A 183 -10.88 5.18 3.05
N LEU A 184 -10.93 4.80 1.77
CA LEU A 184 -11.31 3.46 1.29
C LEU A 184 -10.14 2.46 1.28
N GLY A 185 -8.95 2.86 1.78
CA GLY A 185 -7.78 2.00 1.89
C GLY A 185 -6.85 2.00 0.67
N ASP A 186 -6.98 2.95 -0.25
CA ASP A 186 -6.06 3.07 -1.40
C ASP A 186 -4.73 3.73 -0.98
N TYR A 187 -3.67 2.93 -0.90
CA TYR A 187 -2.35 3.42 -0.50
C TYR A 187 -1.63 4.26 -1.58
N GLU A 188 -1.96 4.10 -2.86
CA GLU A 188 -1.47 4.98 -3.94
C GLU A 188 -2.10 6.37 -3.79
N ALA A 189 -3.37 6.45 -3.39
CA ALA A 189 -4.03 7.71 -3.09
C ALA A 189 -3.36 8.44 -1.91
N HIS A 190 -2.95 7.72 -0.86
CA HIS A 190 -2.11 8.31 0.20
C HIS A 190 -0.81 8.91 -0.36
N TYR A 191 -0.11 8.21 -1.25
CA TYR A 191 1.12 8.75 -1.86
C TYR A 191 0.85 10.01 -2.72
N HIS A 192 -0.27 10.06 -3.45
CA HIS A 192 -0.66 11.27 -4.17
C HIS A 192 -1.02 12.42 -3.22
N LEU A 193 -1.75 12.15 -2.13
CA LEU A 193 -2.07 13.17 -1.12
C LEU A 193 -0.81 13.73 -0.47
N SER A 194 0.21 12.90 -0.20
CA SER A 194 1.48 13.42 0.32
C SER A 194 2.13 14.39 -0.65
N ARG A 195 2.11 14.09 -1.96
CA ARG A 195 2.62 15.02 -2.99
C ARG A 195 1.82 16.31 -3.05
N MET A 196 0.49 16.24 -2.89
CA MET A 196 -0.35 17.45 -2.87
C MET A 196 -0.04 18.35 -1.67
N TYR A 197 0.14 17.78 -0.48
CA TYR A 197 0.58 18.53 0.71
C TYR A 197 2.01 19.05 0.63
N ARG A 198 2.91 18.34 -0.06
CA ARG A 198 4.27 18.83 -0.30
C ARG A 198 4.28 20.02 -1.27
N ASP A 199 3.53 19.92 -2.35
CA ASP A 199 3.58 20.88 -3.46
C ASP A 199 2.55 22.01 -3.29
N GLY A 200 1.64 21.94 -2.32
CA GLY A 200 0.59 22.93 -2.09
C GLY A 200 -0.51 22.93 -3.17
N ARG A 201 -0.77 21.77 -3.78
CA ARG A 201 -1.70 21.65 -4.92
C ARG A 201 -3.11 21.37 -4.42
N GLY A 202 -4.01 22.35 -4.52
CA GLY A 202 -5.40 22.23 -4.08
C GLY A 202 -5.60 22.20 -2.56
N VAL A 203 -4.50 22.33 -1.81
CA VAL A 203 -4.43 22.43 -0.34
C VAL A 203 -3.19 23.23 0.05
N GLU A 204 -3.19 23.81 1.25
CA GLU A 204 -2.00 24.44 1.80
C GLU A 204 -0.87 23.43 2.01
N GLN A 205 0.38 23.90 1.87
CA GLN A 205 1.54 23.07 2.17
C GLN A 205 1.57 22.69 3.65
N ASP A 206 1.72 21.39 3.93
CA ASP A 206 1.77 20.88 5.30
C ASP A 206 2.68 19.65 5.38
N SER A 207 3.90 19.85 5.87
CA SER A 207 4.91 18.79 5.97
C SER A 207 4.54 17.69 6.97
N LYS A 208 3.70 17.99 7.98
CA LYS A 208 3.22 16.98 8.93
C LYS A 208 2.20 16.07 8.26
N LYS A 209 1.28 16.65 7.47
CA LYS A 209 0.30 15.86 6.70
C LYS A 209 0.96 15.11 5.56
N GLU A 210 1.94 15.71 4.87
CA GLU A 210 2.78 15.00 3.90
C GLU A 210 3.39 13.75 4.54
N LYS A 211 4.11 13.91 5.66
CA LYS A 211 4.75 12.77 6.34
C LYS A 211 3.74 11.74 6.81
N TYR A 212 2.59 12.16 7.31
CA TYR A 212 1.49 11.26 7.69
C TYR A 212 1.05 10.40 6.51
N HIS A 213 0.73 11.01 5.36
CA HIS A 213 0.28 10.28 4.18
C HIS A 213 1.38 9.39 3.60
N LEU A 214 2.66 9.81 3.65
CA LEU A 214 3.79 8.94 3.30
C LEU A 214 3.88 7.71 4.22
N GLN A 215 3.65 7.87 5.52
CA GLN A 215 3.65 6.76 6.47
C GLN A 215 2.52 5.77 6.19
N GLU A 216 1.30 6.25 5.91
CA GLU A 216 0.18 5.38 5.56
C GLU A 216 0.45 4.59 4.27
N ALA A 217 0.91 5.27 3.20
CA ALA A 217 1.29 4.61 1.96
C ALA A 217 2.42 3.58 2.17
N ALA A 218 3.42 3.94 2.97
CA ALA A 218 4.53 3.06 3.31
C ALA A 218 4.09 1.83 4.10
N ILE A 219 3.17 1.96 5.07
CA ILE A 219 2.59 0.84 5.83
C ILE A 219 1.86 -0.10 4.87
N GLY A 220 1.16 0.44 3.88
CA GLY A 220 0.49 -0.32 2.83
C GLY A 220 1.38 -0.92 1.74
N GLY A 221 2.71 -0.88 1.88
CA GLY A 221 3.61 -1.45 0.89
C GLY A 221 3.83 -0.59 -0.37
N HIS A 222 3.75 0.74 -0.25
CA HIS A 222 4.13 1.64 -1.33
C HIS A 222 5.65 1.91 -1.35
N PRO A 223 6.40 1.41 -2.36
CA PRO A 223 7.86 1.51 -2.36
C PRO A 223 8.36 2.95 -2.47
N SER A 224 7.79 3.78 -3.36
CA SER A 224 8.22 5.18 -3.51
C SER A 224 7.94 6.04 -2.27
N ALA A 225 6.84 5.78 -1.54
CA ALA A 225 6.58 6.42 -0.26
C ALA A 225 7.64 6.02 0.78
N ARG A 226 7.98 4.72 0.84
CA ARG A 226 9.02 4.16 1.71
C ARG A 226 10.39 4.77 1.41
N TYR A 227 10.79 4.82 0.14
CA TYR A 227 12.01 5.47 -0.32
C TYR A 227 12.08 6.95 0.11
N THR A 228 10.98 7.68 -0.07
CA THR A 228 10.87 9.09 0.33
C THR A 228 11.03 9.26 1.85
N LEU A 229 10.44 8.36 2.66
CA LEU A 229 10.66 8.36 4.12
C LEU A 229 12.12 8.07 4.47
N GLY A 230 12.78 7.18 3.75
CA GLY A 230 14.22 6.94 3.91
C GLY A 230 15.05 8.21 3.70
N LEU A 231 14.75 8.98 2.64
CA LEU A 231 15.36 10.30 2.42
C LEU A 231 15.05 11.29 3.55
N TYR A 232 13.83 11.31 4.07
CA TYR A 232 13.45 12.16 5.21
C TYR A 232 14.24 11.84 6.48
N GLU A 233 14.45 10.57 6.78
CA GLU A 233 15.22 10.13 7.95
C GLU A 233 16.72 10.44 7.74
N ALA A 234 17.26 10.20 6.53
CA ALA A 234 18.65 10.49 6.19
C ALA A 234 19.00 11.98 6.27
N ARG A 235 18.11 12.87 5.80
CA ARG A 235 18.28 14.34 5.95
C ARG A 235 18.37 14.80 7.40
N GLN A 236 17.81 14.01 8.32
CA GLN A 236 17.85 14.25 9.76
C GLN A 236 18.98 13.46 10.44
N PHE A 237 19.94 12.93 9.67
CA PHE A 237 21.06 12.11 10.14
C PHE A 237 20.65 10.83 10.89
N ARG A 238 19.41 10.36 10.69
CA ARG A 238 18.87 9.12 11.28
C ARG A 238 19.06 7.95 10.30
N PHE A 239 20.33 7.62 10.05
CA PHE A 239 20.72 6.67 8.99
C PHE A 239 20.28 5.22 9.27
N ASP A 240 20.18 4.84 10.54
CA ASP A 240 19.63 3.55 10.97
C ASP A 240 18.18 3.39 10.49
N ARG A 241 17.36 4.41 10.69
CA ARG A 241 15.95 4.43 10.26
C ARG A 241 15.82 4.57 8.74
N ALA A 242 16.67 5.40 8.13
CA ALA A 242 16.71 5.56 6.68
C ALA A 242 16.97 4.23 5.98
N THR A 243 17.97 3.50 6.44
CA THR A 243 18.34 2.19 5.92
C THR A 243 17.21 1.17 6.06
N LYS A 244 16.52 1.14 7.21
CA LYS A 244 15.34 0.26 7.38
C LYS A 244 14.24 0.56 6.37
N HIS A 245 13.96 1.83 6.09
CA HIS A 245 13.00 2.19 5.04
C HIS A 245 13.44 1.68 3.67
N TRP A 246 14.70 1.89 3.29
CA TRP A 246 15.20 1.43 2.00
C TRP A 246 15.24 -0.09 1.89
N ILE A 247 15.64 -0.82 2.93
CA ILE A 247 15.60 -2.30 2.94
C ILE A 247 14.18 -2.80 2.68
N ILE A 248 13.17 -2.25 3.38
CA ILE A 248 11.80 -2.71 3.18
C ILE A 248 11.28 -2.39 1.77
N SER A 249 11.63 -1.22 1.26
CA SER A 249 11.29 -0.81 -0.11
C SER A 249 11.96 -1.69 -1.16
N ALA A 250 13.24 -2.01 -0.96
CA ALA A 250 14.01 -2.90 -1.82
C ALA A 250 13.45 -4.33 -1.82
N ASN A 251 13.00 -4.82 -0.67
CA ASN A 251 12.32 -6.12 -0.57
C ASN A 251 10.98 -6.16 -1.36
N LEU A 252 10.45 -5.01 -1.77
CA LEU A 252 9.30 -4.87 -2.68
C LEU A 252 9.71 -4.67 -4.15
N GLY A 253 11.00 -4.80 -4.47
CA GLY A 253 11.54 -4.69 -5.83
C GLY A 253 11.92 -3.27 -6.27
N CYS A 254 12.09 -2.32 -5.34
CA CYS A 254 12.47 -0.93 -5.68
C CYS A 254 13.97 -0.76 -5.90
N ASP A 255 14.35 -0.52 -7.15
CA ASP A 255 15.73 -0.31 -7.59
C ASP A 255 16.35 0.93 -6.93
N GLU A 256 15.62 2.05 -6.83
CA GLU A 256 16.15 3.28 -6.23
C GLU A 256 16.51 3.09 -4.75
N SER A 257 15.77 2.23 -4.05
CA SER A 257 16.09 1.89 -2.67
C SER A 257 17.30 0.96 -2.58
N MET A 258 17.45 0.02 -3.52
CA MET A 258 18.66 -0.80 -3.62
C MET A 258 19.91 0.04 -3.90
N ASP A 259 19.80 1.09 -4.70
CA ASP A 259 20.90 2.02 -4.96
C ASP A 259 21.33 2.76 -3.69
N MET A 260 20.37 3.23 -2.88
CA MET A 260 20.67 3.84 -1.59
C MET A 260 21.35 2.86 -0.63
N ILE A 261 20.88 1.62 -0.55
CA ILE A 261 21.52 0.60 0.30
C ILE A 261 22.95 0.35 -0.17
N ARG A 262 23.20 0.29 -1.48
CA ARG A 262 24.54 0.10 -2.04
C ARG A 262 25.48 1.25 -1.69
N GLU A 263 24.99 2.49 -1.77
CA GLU A 263 25.75 3.69 -1.37
C GLU A 263 26.09 3.67 0.12
N PHE A 264 25.15 3.28 0.98
CA PHE A 264 25.38 3.26 2.41
C PHE A 264 26.20 2.04 2.86
N TYR A 265 26.17 0.94 2.10
CA TYR A 265 27.10 -0.18 2.27
C TYR A 265 28.55 0.24 1.98
N SER A 266 28.80 0.96 0.89
CA SER A 266 30.17 1.42 0.57
C SER A 266 30.74 2.39 1.61
N LYS A 267 29.86 3.09 2.34
CA LYS A 267 30.20 3.97 3.46
C LYS A 267 30.31 3.25 4.81
N GLY A 268 30.06 1.93 4.87
CA GLY A 268 30.11 1.14 6.10
C GLY A 268 28.91 1.31 7.04
N ALA A 269 27.84 1.96 6.60
CA ALA A 269 26.63 2.17 7.40
C ALA A 269 25.61 1.01 7.30
N VAL A 270 25.79 0.12 6.32
CA VAL A 270 25.02 -1.13 6.15
C VAL A 270 25.98 -2.31 6.31
N SER A 271 25.57 -3.33 7.05
CA SER A 271 26.36 -4.55 7.18
C SER A 271 26.40 -5.34 5.87
N LYS A 272 27.40 -6.22 5.71
CA LYS A 272 27.49 -7.11 4.54
C LYS A 272 26.30 -8.07 4.51
N GLU A 273 25.87 -8.52 5.68
CA GLU A 273 24.75 -9.43 5.89
C GLU A 273 23.44 -8.79 5.45
N ASP A 274 23.16 -7.56 5.89
CA ASP A 274 21.95 -6.81 5.54
C ASP A 274 21.93 -6.48 4.05
N PHE A 275 23.05 -6.04 3.48
CA PHE A 275 23.15 -5.76 2.05
C PHE A 275 22.86 -7.00 1.21
N ALA A 276 23.48 -8.14 1.57
CA ALA A 276 23.26 -9.40 0.87
C ALA A 276 21.82 -9.91 1.02
N ALA A 277 21.21 -9.73 2.20
CA ALA A 277 19.80 -10.07 2.43
C ALA A 277 18.86 -9.21 1.58
N ALA A 278 19.06 -7.89 1.57
CA ALA A 278 18.28 -6.96 0.76
C ALA A 278 18.40 -7.28 -0.74
N LEU A 279 19.61 -7.58 -1.24
CA LEU A 279 19.82 -7.95 -2.65
C LEU A 279 19.06 -9.23 -3.03
N ARG A 280 19.10 -10.27 -2.18
CA ARG A 280 18.35 -11.52 -2.42
C ARG A 280 16.84 -11.29 -2.40
N ALA A 281 16.34 -10.55 -1.42
CA ALA A 281 14.91 -10.27 -1.29
C ALA A 281 14.40 -9.39 -2.44
N HIS A 282 15.17 -8.39 -2.88
CA HIS A 282 14.89 -7.60 -4.06
C HIS A 282 14.78 -8.47 -5.31
N GLN A 283 15.78 -9.33 -5.55
CA GLN A 283 15.78 -10.23 -6.71
C GLN A 283 14.58 -11.19 -6.69
N ALA A 284 14.27 -11.77 -5.53
CA ALA A 284 13.10 -12.64 -5.35
C ALA A 284 11.78 -11.90 -5.64
N SER A 285 11.65 -10.65 -5.19
CA SER A 285 10.48 -9.81 -5.45
C SER A 285 10.31 -9.53 -6.94
N VAL A 286 11.40 -9.15 -7.64
CA VAL A 286 11.39 -8.92 -9.08
C VAL A 286 11.05 -10.19 -9.85
N ASP A 287 11.65 -11.34 -9.48
CA ASP A 287 11.41 -12.62 -10.15
C ASP A 287 9.99 -13.14 -9.93
N ALA A 288 9.38 -12.90 -8.77
CA ALA A 288 7.98 -13.25 -8.50
C ALA A 288 6.99 -12.54 -9.44
N THR A 289 7.40 -11.42 -10.05
CA THR A 289 6.56 -10.70 -11.03
C THR A 289 6.69 -11.26 -12.45
N LYS A 290 7.60 -12.20 -12.74
CA LYS A 290 7.86 -12.68 -14.10
C LYS A 290 6.89 -13.81 -14.49
N SER A 291 6.56 -13.86 -15.77
CA SER A 291 5.90 -15.01 -16.40
C SER A 291 6.16 -15.02 -17.91
N PRO A 292 6.07 -16.17 -18.59
CA PRO A 292 6.27 -16.24 -20.04
C PRO A 292 5.34 -15.32 -20.84
N GLN A 293 4.13 -15.02 -20.33
CA GLN A 293 3.21 -14.07 -20.94
C GLN A 293 3.66 -12.62 -20.74
N ARG A 294 4.15 -12.29 -19.53
CA ARG A 294 4.65 -10.93 -19.21
C ARG A 294 5.93 -10.61 -19.97
N GLU A 295 6.84 -11.58 -20.11
CA GLU A 295 8.08 -11.42 -20.87
C GLU A 295 7.81 -11.19 -22.36
N ARG A 296 6.89 -11.96 -22.96
CA ARG A 296 6.44 -11.74 -24.35
C ARG A 296 5.81 -10.36 -24.53
N ALA A 297 4.99 -9.91 -23.57
CA ALA A 297 4.39 -8.59 -23.63
C ALA A 297 5.43 -7.46 -23.53
N ASP A 298 6.43 -7.61 -22.66
CA ASP A 298 7.55 -6.67 -22.53
C ASP A 298 8.36 -6.59 -23.84
N GLU A 299 8.60 -7.73 -24.50
CA GLU A 299 9.31 -7.79 -25.78
C GLU A 299 8.55 -7.04 -26.88
N VAL A 300 7.25 -7.30 -27.03
CA VAL A 300 6.39 -6.60 -28.00
C VAL A 300 6.38 -5.08 -27.74
N ASN A 301 6.21 -4.66 -26.48
CA ASN A 301 6.20 -3.25 -26.10
C ASN A 301 7.55 -2.55 -26.41
N ARG A 302 8.68 -3.25 -26.32
CA ARG A 302 10.00 -2.70 -26.70
C ARG A 302 10.14 -2.54 -28.21
N MET A 303 9.53 -3.42 -29.00
CA MET A 303 9.56 -3.34 -30.47
C MET A 303 8.67 -2.21 -31.00
N THR A 304 7.52 -1.95 -30.37
CA THR A 304 6.58 -0.91 -30.82
C THR A 304 6.95 0.51 -30.39
N ASN A 305 7.84 0.68 -29.40
CA ASN A 305 8.32 1.98 -28.91
C ASN A 305 9.71 2.37 -29.46
N ARG A 306 10.23 1.64 -30.46
CA ARG A 306 11.41 2.01 -31.25
C ARG A 306 10.96 2.63 -32.57
#